data_AF-A0A857C737-F1
#
_entry.id   AF-A0A857C737-F1
#
_cell.length_a   1.000
_cell.length_b   1.000
_cell.length_c   1.000
_cell.angle_alpha   90.00
_cell.angle_beta   90.00
_cell.angle_gamma   90.00
#
_symmetry.space_group_name_H-M   'P 1'
#
loop_
_entity.id
_entity.type
_entity.pdbx_description
1 polymer ?
#
loop_
_entity_poly.entity_id
_entity_poly.type
_entity_poly.pdbx_seq_one_letter_code
_entity_poly.pdbx_strand_id
1 'polypeptide(L)'
;MRVQEERQLNAVSDEVLALTAVIRPILRGLLYALKSDIVGEAGGYENVLLKMLPRLYRAGDGDCGICFEYAVHEALNSGDPRVLERINDAARLCNVPGANLKSLLFGLEKTGAQQLIATAEEILTEDSRVLYGTRGQPAKLRRHINFLAGAFRNRRTRLALPYSIRGLWKADLFVGYDDTDRWVGTSVKINPSQLEGAAGLRIGIIPTRQGRSDAVRKDDSKNLVLCPLHHDGDFMQVFYEGWRAIQAFIDADAKMPKEVDLPSPVHREVVRILVERREFGVLDVIEAIKKFGQPELLHTEDRQADMGAIRGSAQTDMFLAPISRSV
;
A
#
# COMPACT_ATOMS: atom_id res chain seq x y z
N MET A 1 -2.01 -46.28 -20.62
CA MET A 1 -3.15 -45.60 -19.97
C MET A 1 -2.69 -44.20 -19.56
N ARG A 2 -3.36 -43.16 -20.06
CA ARG A 2 -3.14 -41.77 -19.65
C ARG A 2 -4.13 -41.47 -18.54
N VAL A 3 -3.62 -41.08 -17.38
CA VAL A 3 -4.38 -40.29 -16.40
C VAL A 3 -3.43 -39.23 -15.87
N GLN A 4 -3.62 -38.01 -16.35
CA GLN A 4 -3.39 -36.80 -15.58
C GLN A 4 -4.78 -36.31 -15.18
N GLU A 5 -4.99 -36.01 -13.91
CA GLU A 5 -5.82 -34.86 -13.56
C GLU A 5 -5.41 -34.34 -12.18
N GLU A 6 -4.95 -33.10 -12.16
CA GLU A 6 -4.61 -32.33 -10.97
C GLU A 6 -5.89 -31.74 -10.36
N ARG A 7 -5.95 -31.68 -9.02
CA ARG A 7 -6.98 -30.90 -8.32
C ARG A 7 -6.33 -29.95 -7.35
N GLN A 8 -6.25 -28.68 -7.74
CA GLN A 8 -6.07 -27.57 -6.82
C GLN A 8 -7.40 -26.82 -6.72
N LEU A 9 -8.03 -26.85 -5.54
CA LEU A 9 -9.42 -26.37 -5.41
C LEU A 9 -9.58 -24.96 -4.83
N ASN A 10 -8.60 -24.33 -4.15
CA ASN A 10 -8.71 -22.94 -3.66
C ASN A 10 -7.37 -22.33 -3.16
N ALA A 11 -6.44 -21.98 -4.05
CA ALA A 11 -5.30 -21.11 -3.67
C ALA A 11 -4.96 -20.09 -4.77
N VAL A 12 -5.08 -20.51 -6.03
CA VAL A 12 -4.84 -19.66 -7.21
C VAL A 12 -5.79 -18.45 -7.25
N SER A 13 -7.06 -18.63 -6.89
CA SER A 13 -8.02 -17.52 -6.88
C SER A 13 -7.61 -16.45 -5.86
N ASP A 14 -7.16 -16.85 -4.67
CA ASP A 14 -6.80 -15.92 -3.60
C ASP A 14 -5.57 -15.07 -4.00
N GLU A 15 -4.56 -15.69 -4.62
CA GLU A 15 -3.38 -14.98 -5.12
C GLU A 15 -3.70 -13.99 -6.25
N VAL A 16 -4.54 -14.39 -7.22
CA VAL A 16 -5.01 -13.49 -8.30
C VAL A 16 -5.77 -12.30 -7.71
N LEU A 17 -6.60 -12.53 -6.69
CA LEU A 17 -7.36 -11.48 -6.01
C LEU A 17 -6.44 -10.53 -5.25
N ALA A 18 -5.48 -11.05 -4.49
CA ALA A 18 -4.50 -10.26 -3.76
C ALA A 18 -3.65 -9.39 -4.70
N LEU A 19 -3.21 -9.94 -5.83
CA LEU A 19 -2.46 -9.19 -6.85
C LEU A 19 -3.34 -8.16 -7.56
N THR A 20 -4.59 -8.50 -7.88
CA THR A 20 -5.54 -7.55 -8.46
C THR A 20 -5.80 -6.39 -7.49
N ALA A 21 -5.91 -6.67 -6.19
CA ALA A 21 -6.11 -5.68 -5.16
C ALA A 21 -4.94 -4.68 -5.09
N VAL A 22 -3.68 -5.15 -5.19
CA VAL A 22 -2.48 -4.28 -5.13
C VAL A 22 -2.17 -3.59 -6.45
N ILE A 23 -2.60 -4.13 -7.59
CA ILE A 23 -2.38 -3.48 -8.89
C ILE A 23 -3.16 -2.18 -9.03
N ARG A 24 -4.37 -2.10 -8.45
CA ARG A 24 -5.18 -0.87 -8.45
C ARG A 24 -4.40 0.35 -7.95
N PRO A 25 -3.82 0.34 -6.74
CA PRO A 25 -3.03 1.47 -6.27
C PRO A 25 -1.73 1.66 -7.05
N ILE A 26 -1.13 0.60 -7.62
CA ILE A 26 0.06 0.75 -8.48
C ILE A 26 -0.29 1.54 -9.76
N LEU A 27 -1.36 1.16 -10.46
CA LEU A 27 -1.84 1.88 -11.65
C LEU A 27 -2.22 3.32 -11.32
N ARG A 28 -2.86 3.54 -10.17
CA ARG A 28 -3.21 4.87 -9.67
C ARG A 28 -1.95 5.71 -9.46
N GLY A 29 -0.93 5.15 -8.81
CA GLY A 29 0.37 5.81 -8.60
C GLY A 29 1.07 6.18 -9.91
N LEU A 30 1.10 5.25 -10.89
CA LEU A 30 1.67 5.52 -12.21
C LEU A 30 0.92 6.61 -12.98
N LEU A 31 -0.41 6.59 -12.93
CA LEU A 31 -1.26 7.61 -13.58
C LEU A 31 -0.97 9.00 -13.00
N TYR A 32 -0.96 9.14 -11.68
CA TYR A 32 -0.74 10.44 -11.03
C TYR A 32 0.73 10.89 -11.03
N ALA A 33 1.67 9.96 -11.28
CA ALA A 33 3.07 10.28 -11.52
C ALA A 33 3.31 10.91 -12.91
N LEU A 34 2.36 10.82 -13.85
CA LEU A 34 2.47 11.46 -15.16
C LEU A 34 2.63 12.97 -15.02
N LYS A 35 3.42 13.55 -15.95
CA LYS A 35 3.60 14.99 -15.97
C LYS A 35 2.29 15.69 -16.35
N SER A 36 2.02 16.81 -15.67
CA SER A 36 0.75 17.54 -15.81
C SER A 36 0.50 18.09 -17.22
N ASP A 37 1.56 18.46 -17.94
CA ASP A 37 1.48 18.89 -19.34
C ASP A 37 1.02 17.76 -20.26
N ILE A 38 1.61 16.57 -20.12
CA ILE A 38 1.24 15.36 -20.86
C ILE A 38 -0.21 14.93 -20.57
N VAL A 39 -0.61 14.99 -19.30
CA VAL A 39 -2.01 14.72 -18.90
C VAL A 39 -2.97 15.75 -19.50
N GLY A 40 -2.55 17.02 -19.54
CA GLY A 40 -3.31 18.10 -20.19
C GLY A 40 -3.53 17.84 -21.68
N GLU A 41 -2.55 17.29 -22.39
CA GLU A 41 -2.70 16.89 -23.80
C GLU A 41 -3.71 15.74 -23.99
N ALA A 42 -3.82 14.83 -23.02
CA ALA A 42 -4.85 13.79 -23.01
C ALA A 42 -6.24 14.32 -22.62
N GLY A 43 -6.36 15.59 -22.21
CA GLY A 43 -7.61 16.20 -21.77
C GLY A 43 -7.97 15.90 -20.31
N GLY A 44 -7.01 15.51 -19.47
CA GLY A 44 -7.25 15.16 -18.06
C GLY A 44 -6.91 13.71 -17.72
N TYR A 45 -6.80 13.40 -16.42
CA TYR A 45 -6.46 12.05 -15.94
C TYR A 45 -7.53 11.02 -16.30
N GLU A 46 -8.79 11.44 -16.30
CA GLU A 46 -9.96 10.66 -16.67
C GLU A 46 -9.94 10.18 -18.14
N ASN A 47 -9.22 10.89 -19.00
CA ASN A 47 -9.15 10.61 -20.44
C ASN A 47 -7.91 9.80 -20.84
N VAL A 48 -7.00 9.51 -19.89
CA VAL A 48 -5.83 8.67 -20.14
C VAL A 48 -6.26 7.20 -20.26
N LEU A 49 -6.19 6.65 -21.48
CA LEU A 49 -6.45 5.22 -21.70
C LEU A 49 -5.32 4.35 -21.16
N LEU A 50 -5.66 3.15 -20.69
CA LEU A 50 -4.68 2.22 -20.14
C LEU A 50 -3.56 1.87 -21.14
N LYS A 51 -3.89 1.71 -22.43
CA LYS A 51 -2.91 1.49 -23.49
C LYS A 51 -1.95 2.66 -23.72
N MET A 52 -2.29 3.86 -23.26
CA MET A 52 -1.44 5.05 -23.43
C MET A 52 -0.38 5.14 -22.34
N LEU A 53 -0.61 4.55 -21.16
CA LEU A 53 0.33 4.62 -20.03
C LEU A 53 1.79 4.32 -20.43
N PRO A 54 2.12 3.24 -21.18
CA PRO A 54 3.50 2.97 -21.57
C PRO A 54 4.21 4.08 -22.36
N ARG A 55 3.44 4.91 -23.05
CA ARG A 55 3.96 5.99 -23.92
C ARG A 55 4.04 7.32 -23.20
N LEU A 56 3.11 7.56 -22.27
CA LEU A 56 3.07 8.79 -21.47
C LEU A 56 4.00 8.72 -20.27
N TYR A 57 4.21 7.52 -19.73
CA TYR A 57 5.06 7.23 -18.59
C TYR A 57 6.53 7.20 -19.01
N ARG A 58 7.39 7.78 -18.16
CA ARG A 58 8.84 7.60 -18.22
C ARG A 58 9.29 7.07 -16.88
N ALA A 59 9.85 5.86 -16.87
CA ALA A 59 10.36 5.24 -15.67
C ALA A 59 11.39 6.15 -14.98
N GLY A 60 11.25 6.27 -13.67
CA GLY A 60 12.14 6.95 -12.76
C GLY A 60 12.32 6.17 -11.46
N ASP A 61 13.45 6.42 -10.81
CA ASP A 61 13.85 5.68 -9.59
C ASP A 61 12.87 5.85 -8.42
N GLY A 62 11.97 6.84 -8.48
CA GLY A 62 10.97 7.14 -7.46
C GLY A 62 9.64 6.39 -7.63
N ASP A 63 9.37 5.75 -8.77
CA ASP A 63 8.03 5.29 -9.13
C ASP A 63 7.54 4.14 -8.24
N CYS A 64 8.45 3.21 -7.91
CA CYS A 64 8.15 2.14 -6.95
C CYS A 64 7.78 2.71 -5.57
N GLY A 65 8.42 3.81 -5.15
CA GLY A 65 8.09 4.51 -3.91
C GLY A 65 6.70 5.15 -3.92
N ILE A 66 6.35 5.84 -5.01
CA ILE A 66 5.02 6.42 -5.22
C ILE A 66 3.95 5.32 -5.16
N CYS A 67 4.12 4.27 -5.95
CA CYS A 67 3.16 3.16 -5.99
C CYS A 67 3.04 2.45 -4.63
N PHE A 68 4.12 2.39 -3.84
CA PHE A 68 4.10 1.86 -2.49
C PHE A 68 3.27 2.72 -1.53
N GLU A 69 3.38 4.05 -1.62
CA GLU A 69 2.56 5.00 -0.85
C GLU A 69 1.06 4.78 -1.13
N TYR A 70 0.68 4.69 -2.41
CA TYR A 70 -0.71 4.38 -2.80
C TYR A 70 -1.15 2.99 -2.32
N ALA A 71 -0.27 1.98 -2.38
CA ALA A 71 -0.61 0.62 -1.97
C ALA A 71 -0.90 0.54 -0.47
N VAL A 72 -0.07 1.18 0.36
CA VAL A 72 -0.30 1.27 1.81
C VAL A 72 -1.58 2.04 2.12
N HIS A 73 -1.83 3.15 1.42
CA HIS A 73 -3.03 3.95 1.57
C HIS A 73 -4.32 3.16 1.26
N GLU A 74 -4.35 2.47 0.12
CA GLU A 74 -5.50 1.63 -0.27
C GLU A 74 -5.69 0.49 0.72
N ALA A 75 -4.61 -0.21 1.11
CA ALA A 75 -4.66 -1.32 2.06
C ALA A 75 -5.26 -0.91 3.42
N LEU A 76 -4.89 0.27 3.92
CA LEU A 76 -5.50 0.83 5.14
C LEU A 76 -6.99 1.11 4.96
N ASN A 77 -7.38 1.73 3.84
CA ASN A 77 -8.76 2.14 3.63
C ASN A 77 -9.69 0.99 3.22
N SER A 78 -9.15 -0.11 2.69
CA SER A 78 -9.85 -1.36 2.41
C SER A 78 -9.83 -2.36 3.56
N GLY A 79 -9.11 -2.06 4.65
CA GLY A 79 -9.04 -2.93 5.83
C GLY A 79 -8.20 -4.19 5.63
N ASP A 80 -7.14 -4.16 4.81
CA ASP A 80 -6.24 -5.30 4.64
C ASP A 80 -5.54 -5.63 5.97
N PRO A 81 -5.80 -6.80 6.58
CA PRO A 81 -5.33 -7.12 7.94
C PRO A 81 -3.79 -7.10 8.04
N ARG A 82 -3.10 -7.48 6.96
CA ARG A 82 -1.63 -7.52 6.87
C ARG A 82 -0.96 -6.17 7.12
N VAL A 83 -1.68 -5.10 6.80
CA VAL A 83 -1.24 -3.71 6.97
C VAL A 83 -1.91 -3.08 8.19
N LEU A 84 -3.21 -3.33 8.36
CA LEU A 84 -4.04 -2.71 9.38
C LEU A 84 -3.57 -3.04 10.80
N GLU A 85 -3.27 -4.30 11.10
CA GLU A 85 -2.84 -4.74 12.43
C GLU A 85 -1.53 -4.06 12.85
N ARG A 86 -0.56 -4.04 11.93
CA ARG A 86 0.78 -3.47 12.13
C ARG A 86 0.71 -1.97 12.41
N ILE A 87 -0.10 -1.26 11.63
CA ILE A 87 -0.24 0.19 11.76
C ILE A 87 -1.09 0.55 12.98
N ASN A 88 -2.07 -0.27 13.37
CA ASN A 88 -2.76 -0.13 14.65
C ASN A 88 -1.79 -0.21 15.83
N ASP A 89 -0.86 -1.16 15.84
CA ASP A 89 0.15 -1.24 16.89
C ASP A 89 1.08 -0.01 16.90
N ALA A 90 1.44 0.49 15.72
CA ALA A 90 2.22 1.73 15.61
C ALA A 90 1.44 2.96 16.14
N ALA A 91 0.15 3.05 15.85
CA ALA A 91 -0.74 4.10 16.32
C ALA A 91 -0.93 4.06 17.84
N ARG A 92 -1.08 2.86 18.42
CA ARG A 92 -1.12 2.64 19.87
C ARG A 92 0.16 3.12 20.55
N LEU A 93 1.33 2.81 20.00
CA LEU A 93 2.62 3.31 20.52
C LEU A 93 2.76 4.84 20.40
N CYS A 94 2.00 5.46 19.50
CA CYS A 94 1.87 6.92 19.37
C CYS A 94 0.77 7.52 20.26
N ASN A 95 0.04 6.70 21.03
CA ASN A 95 -1.13 7.10 21.82
C ASN A 95 -2.24 7.77 20.98
N VAL A 96 -2.45 7.30 19.76
CA VAL A 96 -3.60 7.73 18.96
C VAL A 96 -4.82 6.91 19.40
N PRO A 97 -5.89 7.53 19.94
CA PRO A 97 -7.08 6.80 20.38
C PRO A 97 -8.01 6.52 19.19
N GLY A 98 -8.76 5.42 19.25
CA GLY A 98 -9.83 5.11 18.29
C GLY A 98 -9.83 3.65 17.86
N ALA A 99 -10.72 3.31 16.94
CA ALA A 99 -10.91 1.93 16.48
C ALA A 99 -10.96 1.79 14.96
N ASN A 100 -11.45 2.79 14.23
CA ASN A 100 -11.59 2.73 12.78
C ASN A 100 -10.43 3.46 12.08
N LEU A 101 -9.35 2.71 11.84
CA LEU A 101 -8.12 3.25 11.26
C LEU A 101 -8.34 3.61 9.78
N LYS A 102 -7.95 4.82 9.41
CA LYS A 102 -8.01 5.37 8.06
C LYS A 102 -6.70 6.05 7.69
N SER A 103 -6.52 6.28 6.39
CA SER A 103 -5.43 7.10 5.90
C SER A 103 -5.87 8.15 4.89
N LEU A 104 -5.16 9.27 4.91
CA LEU A 104 -5.24 10.33 3.90
C LEU A 104 -3.91 10.35 3.17
N LEU A 105 -3.95 10.20 1.85
CA LEU A 105 -2.75 10.30 1.02
C LEU A 105 -2.27 11.75 1.01
N PHE A 106 -1.03 11.98 1.39
CA PHE A 106 -0.41 13.30 1.50
C PHE A 106 0.95 13.30 0.83
N GLY A 107 1.00 13.20 -0.50
CA GLY A 107 2.26 13.09 -1.25
C GLY A 107 2.06 13.08 -2.76
N LEU A 108 3.12 13.49 -3.47
CA LEU A 108 3.39 13.31 -4.90
C LEU A 108 2.41 13.76 -6.00
N GLU A 109 1.31 14.42 -5.68
CA GLU A 109 0.50 15.01 -6.76
C GLU A 109 0.98 16.46 -7.04
N LYS A 110 1.80 16.63 -8.09
CA LYS A 110 2.21 17.98 -8.55
C LYS A 110 1.00 18.86 -8.89
N THR A 111 -0.10 18.26 -9.32
CA THR A 111 -1.44 18.85 -9.50
C THR A 111 -2.34 18.70 -8.27
N GLY A 112 -2.27 17.56 -7.57
CA GLY A 112 -3.28 17.12 -6.60
C GLY A 112 -3.10 17.55 -5.15
N ALA A 113 -2.65 18.79 -4.96
CA ALA A 113 -3.22 19.56 -3.85
C ALA A 113 -4.76 19.51 -3.88
N GLN A 114 -5.38 19.48 -5.07
CA GLN A 114 -6.84 19.38 -5.22
C GLN A 114 -7.44 18.04 -4.76
N GLN A 115 -6.89 16.89 -5.16
CA GLN A 115 -7.45 15.58 -4.76
C GLN A 115 -7.19 15.28 -3.27
N LEU A 116 -6.03 15.72 -2.76
CA LEU A 116 -5.75 15.77 -1.33
C LEU A 116 -6.78 16.61 -0.58
N ILE A 117 -7.09 17.81 -1.08
CA ILE A 117 -8.10 18.69 -0.48
C ILE A 117 -9.48 18.03 -0.56
N ALA A 118 -9.86 17.42 -1.69
CA ALA A 118 -11.15 16.75 -1.84
C ALA A 118 -11.32 15.59 -0.85
N THR A 119 -10.36 14.66 -0.79
CA THR A 119 -10.41 13.53 0.17
C THR A 119 -10.30 13.99 1.63
N ALA A 120 -9.50 15.03 1.89
CA ALA A 120 -9.42 15.64 3.22
C ALA A 120 -10.72 16.38 3.61
N GLU A 121 -11.43 17.01 2.67
CA GLU A 121 -12.71 17.67 2.94
C GLU A 121 -13.82 16.67 3.28
N GLU A 122 -13.78 15.48 2.68
CA GLU A 122 -14.72 14.39 2.96
C GLU A 122 -14.45 13.71 4.31
N ILE A 123 -13.18 13.54 4.69
CA ILE A 123 -12.80 12.75 5.88
C ILE A 123 -12.48 13.63 7.10
N LEU A 124 -11.88 14.81 6.92
CA LEU A 124 -11.51 15.67 8.05
C LEU A 124 -12.68 16.54 8.47
N THR A 125 -12.95 16.56 9.77
CA THR A 125 -13.85 17.52 10.41
C THR A 125 -13.10 18.77 10.86
N GLU A 126 -13.84 19.77 11.34
CA GLU A 126 -13.27 20.96 11.98
C GLU A 126 -12.48 20.64 13.27
N ASP A 127 -12.67 19.45 13.84
CA ASP A 127 -12.02 19.00 15.07
C ASP A 127 -10.93 17.95 14.86
N SER A 128 -10.67 17.56 13.61
CA SER A 128 -9.54 16.71 13.27
C SER A 128 -8.22 17.33 13.73
N ARG A 129 -7.46 16.56 14.51
CA ARG A 129 -6.24 17.02 15.19
C ARG A 129 -5.05 16.13 14.87
N VAL A 130 -3.89 16.75 14.64
CA VAL A 130 -2.62 16.03 14.47
C VAL A 130 -1.89 15.88 15.79
N LEU A 131 -1.64 14.64 16.18
CA LEU A 131 -0.80 14.28 17.31
C LEU A 131 0.67 14.25 16.86
N TYR A 132 1.51 15.02 17.54
CA TYR A 132 2.93 15.21 17.19
C TYR A 132 3.89 14.86 18.34
N GLY A 133 3.40 14.16 19.36
CA GLY A 133 4.23 13.50 20.39
C GLY A 133 4.80 14.42 21.49
N THR A 134 4.43 15.70 21.53
CA THR A 134 4.85 16.62 22.62
C THR A 134 3.65 17.17 23.38
N ARG A 135 3.89 17.62 24.63
CA ARG A 135 2.86 18.19 25.51
C ARG A 135 2.35 19.50 24.92
N GLY A 136 1.03 19.63 24.77
CA GLY A 136 0.37 20.82 24.25
C GLY A 136 -0.95 20.48 23.58
N GLN A 137 -1.70 21.50 23.16
CA GLN A 137 -2.94 21.30 22.42
C GLN A 137 -2.62 20.89 20.97
N PRO A 138 -3.06 19.70 20.50
CA PRO A 138 -2.83 19.27 19.13
C PRO A 138 -3.38 20.25 18.09
N ALA A 139 -2.63 20.46 17.01
CA ALA A 139 -2.99 21.40 15.95
C ALA A 139 -4.18 20.86 15.14
N LYS A 140 -5.09 21.76 14.71
CA LYS A 140 -6.24 21.39 13.87
C LYS A 140 -5.77 21.13 12.43
N LEU A 141 -5.86 19.90 11.96
CA LEU A 141 -5.33 19.47 10.66
C LEU A 141 -6.01 20.21 9.52
N ARG A 142 -7.36 20.23 9.51
CA ARG A 142 -8.19 20.87 8.46
C ARG A 142 -7.81 22.34 8.25
N ARG A 143 -7.53 23.10 9.31
CA ARG A 143 -7.10 24.52 9.22
C ARG A 143 -5.73 24.70 8.56
N HIS A 144 -4.88 23.69 8.62
CA HIS A 144 -3.51 23.76 8.11
C HIS A 144 -3.33 23.03 6.78
N ILE A 145 -4.34 22.31 6.27
CA ILE A 145 -4.21 21.48 5.06
C ILE A 145 -3.77 22.29 3.83
N ASN A 146 -4.33 23.48 3.63
CA ASN A 146 -3.97 24.38 2.53
C ASN A 146 -2.55 24.93 2.67
N PHE A 147 -2.11 25.25 3.90
CA PHE A 147 -0.75 25.69 4.16
C PHE A 147 0.25 24.56 3.96
N LEU A 148 -0.11 23.35 4.37
CA LEU A 148 0.65 22.13 4.19
C LEU A 148 0.83 21.79 2.70
N ALA A 149 -0.26 21.87 1.91
CA ALA A 149 -0.22 21.75 0.45
C ALA A 149 0.67 22.82 -0.20
N GLY A 150 0.57 24.08 0.25
CA GLY A 150 1.44 25.16 -0.21
C GLY A 150 2.92 25.01 0.18
N ALA A 151 3.20 24.45 1.36
CA ALA A 151 4.54 24.23 1.90
C ALA A 151 5.34 23.16 1.13
N PHE A 152 4.66 22.23 0.46
CA PHE A 152 5.28 21.32 -0.50
C PHE A 152 5.88 22.07 -1.69
N ARG A 153 5.09 22.98 -2.30
CA ARG A 153 5.47 23.71 -3.51
C ARG A 153 6.44 24.86 -3.24
N ASN A 154 6.33 25.52 -2.08
CA ASN A 154 7.10 26.72 -1.77
C ASN A 154 7.77 26.64 -0.39
N ARG A 155 9.11 26.77 -0.38
CA ARG A 155 9.90 26.78 0.85
C ARG A 155 9.53 27.91 1.81
N ARG A 156 9.07 29.07 1.30
CA ARG A 156 8.69 30.23 2.14
C ARG A 156 7.44 29.95 2.97
N THR A 157 6.47 29.22 2.43
CA THR A 157 5.23 28.85 3.12
C THR A 157 5.46 27.91 4.30
N ARG A 158 6.60 27.18 4.32
CA ARG A 158 6.99 26.31 5.44
C ARG A 158 7.17 27.07 6.75
N LEU A 159 7.50 28.36 6.69
CA LEU A 159 7.67 29.22 7.87
C LEU A 159 6.33 29.59 8.53
N ALA A 160 5.21 29.45 7.81
CA ALA A 160 3.88 29.74 8.33
C ALA A 160 3.30 28.61 9.19
N LEU A 161 3.93 27.43 9.19
CA LEU A 161 3.49 26.29 10.00
C LEU A 161 3.99 26.43 11.45
N PRO A 162 3.15 26.10 12.45
CA PRO A 162 3.58 26.02 13.84
C PRO A 162 4.80 25.11 14.01
N TYR A 163 5.69 25.47 14.93
CA TYR A 163 6.95 24.75 15.15
C TYR A 163 6.75 23.24 15.35
N SER A 164 5.71 22.86 16.11
CA SER A 164 5.37 21.46 16.42
C SER A 164 5.00 20.61 15.20
N ILE A 165 4.53 21.22 14.11
CA ILE A 165 4.09 20.54 12.89
C ILE A 165 4.83 21.02 11.63
N ARG A 166 5.92 21.77 11.80
CA ARG A 166 6.66 22.38 10.70
C ARG A 166 7.28 21.36 9.73
N GLY A 167 7.44 20.11 10.17
CA GLY A 167 7.93 19.01 9.35
C GLY A 167 6.84 18.21 8.65
N LEU A 168 5.55 18.49 8.88
CA LEU A 168 4.45 17.72 8.28
C LEU A 168 4.39 17.82 6.76
N TRP A 169 4.99 18.83 6.13
CA TRP A 169 5.15 18.86 4.66
C TRP A 169 6.03 17.72 4.13
N LYS A 170 6.70 16.94 4.98
CA LYS A 170 7.42 15.72 4.59
C LYS A 170 6.60 14.44 4.80
N ALA A 171 5.39 14.54 5.36
CA ALA A 171 4.53 13.37 5.47
C ALA A 171 4.20 12.88 4.07
N ASP A 172 3.98 11.57 3.96
CA ASP A 172 3.49 10.91 2.74
C ASP A 172 2.02 10.50 2.95
N LEU A 173 1.63 10.23 4.19
CA LEU A 173 0.26 9.95 4.64
C LEU A 173 -0.06 10.70 5.92
N PHE A 174 -1.35 10.94 6.18
CA PHE A 174 -1.87 11.02 7.54
C PHE A 174 -2.58 9.73 7.87
N VAL A 175 -2.20 9.10 8.98
CA VAL A 175 -2.87 7.91 9.50
C VAL A 175 -3.62 8.32 10.76
N GLY A 176 -4.84 7.85 10.94
CA GLY A 176 -5.65 8.25 12.08
C GLY A 176 -6.90 7.43 12.23
N TYR A 177 -7.66 7.74 13.27
CA TYR A 177 -8.95 7.14 13.54
C TYR A 177 -10.03 8.16 13.22
N ASP A 178 -10.95 7.82 12.31
CA ASP A 178 -12.04 8.73 11.92
C ASP A 178 -13.07 8.89 13.05
N ASP A 179 -13.22 7.89 13.90
CA ASP A 179 -14.13 7.90 15.05
C ASP A 179 -13.71 8.88 16.16
N THR A 180 -12.43 9.18 16.28
CA THR A 180 -11.90 10.13 17.29
C THR A 180 -11.35 11.41 16.70
N ASP A 181 -11.25 11.50 15.37
CA ASP A 181 -10.67 12.63 14.67
C ASP A 181 -9.22 12.91 15.11
N ARG A 182 -8.44 11.85 15.32
CA ARG A 182 -7.03 11.93 15.72
C ARG A 182 -6.14 11.31 14.66
N TRP A 183 -5.21 12.14 14.19
CA TRP A 183 -4.33 11.84 13.07
C TRP A 183 -2.87 11.97 13.47
N VAL A 184 -1.98 11.29 12.78
CA VAL A 184 -0.53 11.41 12.90
C VAL A 184 0.10 11.58 11.54
N GLY A 185 1.14 12.41 11.46
CA GLY A 185 1.96 12.51 10.25
C GLY A 185 2.78 11.23 10.08
N THR A 186 2.64 10.61 8.91
CA THR A 186 3.24 9.31 8.60
C THR A 186 4.13 9.45 7.37
N SER A 187 5.36 8.97 7.47
CA SER A 187 6.23 8.81 6.30
C SER A 187 6.26 7.36 5.87
N VAL A 188 6.17 7.13 4.57
CA VAL A 188 6.20 5.82 3.93
C VAL A 188 7.37 5.81 2.98
N LYS A 189 8.29 4.85 3.16
CA LYS A 189 9.49 4.75 2.32
C LYS A 189 9.76 3.31 1.94
N ILE A 190 9.74 3.05 0.64
CA ILE A 190 10.13 1.74 0.08
C ILE A 190 11.59 1.40 0.42
N ASN A 191 12.46 2.41 0.53
CA ASN A 191 13.81 2.24 1.04
C ASN A 191 13.92 2.77 2.47
N PRO A 192 14.14 1.90 3.49
CA PRO A 192 14.26 2.33 4.88
C PRO A 192 15.38 3.34 5.17
N SER A 193 16.43 3.42 4.33
CA SER A 193 17.51 4.39 4.54
C SER A 193 17.10 5.83 4.21
N GLN A 194 16.04 6.00 3.43
CA GLN A 194 15.48 7.31 3.08
C GLN A 194 14.49 7.83 4.14
N LEU A 195 14.20 7.03 5.17
CA LEU A 195 13.29 7.43 6.22
C LEU A 195 13.95 8.49 7.12
N GLU A 196 13.37 9.68 7.16
CA GLU A 196 13.82 10.81 7.97
C GLU A 196 12.78 11.19 9.04
N GLY A 197 13.27 11.58 10.22
CA GLY A 197 12.43 12.21 11.23
C GLY A 197 12.18 13.69 10.90
N ALA A 198 11.02 14.21 11.31
CA ALA A 198 10.74 15.65 11.25
C ALA A 198 9.68 16.04 12.29
N ALA A 199 9.64 17.32 12.67
CA ALA A 199 8.64 17.83 13.61
C ALA A 199 7.20 17.58 13.08
N GLY A 200 6.39 16.87 13.84
CA GLY A 200 5.03 16.48 13.45
C GLY A 200 4.90 15.06 12.91
N LEU A 201 5.97 14.46 12.40
CA LEU A 201 5.97 13.07 11.98
C LEU A 201 6.06 12.15 13.20
N ARG A 202 5.33 11.04 13.16
CA ARG A 202 5.23 10.08 14.27
C ARG A 202 5.32 8.63 13.85
N ILE A 203 4.88 8.26 12.66
CA ILE A 203 4.98 6.88 12.16
C ILE A 203 5.87 6.85 10.92
N GLY A 204 6.75 5.86 10.85
CA GLY A 204 7.55 5.53 9.68
C GLY A 204 7.23 4.13 9.18
N ILE A 205 6.55 4.01 8.04
CA ILE A 205 6.20 2.74 7.40
C ILE A 205 7.30 2.39 6.40
N ILE A 206 7.87 1.20 6.56
CA ILE A 206 9.01 0.73 5.78
C ILE A 206 8.89 -0.76 5.52
N PRO A 207 9.48 -1.31 4.45
CA PRO A 207 9.60 -2.76 4.33
C PRO A 207 10.52 -3.35 5.40
N THR A 208 10.20 -4.57 5.84
CA THR A 208 11.07 -5.36 6.69
C THR A 208 12.35 -5.71 5.91
N ARG A 209 13.50 -5.74 6.60
CA ARG A 209 14.75 -6.21 5.99
C ARG A 209 15.03 -7.62 6.47
N GLN A 210 15.42 -8.50 5.55
CA GLN A 210 15.82 -9.86 5.88
C GLN A 210 16.90 -9.86 6.98
N GLY A 211 16.72 -10.71 7.99
CA GLY A 211 17.63 -10.82 9.14
C GLY A 211 17.57 -9.66 10.13
N ARG A 212 16.60 -8.75 10.01
CA ARG A 212 16.31 -7.72 11.03
C ARG A 212 14.96 -7.98 11.66
N SER A 213 14.79 -7.47 12.90
CA SER A 213 13.50 -7.50 13.56
C SER A 213 12.46 -6.73 12.76
N ASP A 214 11.32 -7.36 12.61
CA ASP A 214 10.08 -6.87 12.04
C ASP A 214 9.18 -6.20 13.10
N ALA A 215 9.54 -6.19 14.37
CA ALA A 215 8.70 -5.64 15.43
C ALA A 215 8.43 -4.14 15.23
N VAL A 216 7.19 -3.73 15.47
CA VAL A 216 6.83 -2.32 15.59
C VAL A 216 7.55 -1.75 16.81
N ARG A 217 8.29 -0.66 16.62
CA ARG A 217 9.20 -0.16 17.67
C ARG A 217 9.40 1.34 17.62
N LYS A 218 9.75 1.92 18.76
CA LYS A 218 10.15 3.32 18.85
C LYS A 218 11.59 3.50 18.34
N ASP A 219 11.81 4.59 17.62
CA ASP A 219 13.12 5.13 17.25
C ASP A 219 13.18 6.56 17.77
N ASP A 220 13.74 6.71 18.98
CA ASP A 220 13.83 7.99 19.66
C ASP A 220 14.73 8.99 18.92
N SER A 221 15.70 8.50 18.13
CA SER A 221 16.61 9.36 17.35
C SER A 221 15.88 10.14 16.25
N LYS A 222 14.85 9.51 15.66
CA LYS A 222 13.99 10.13 14.64
C LYS A 222 12.68 10.64 15.21
N ASN A 223 12.39 10.36 16.48
CA ASN A 223 11.10 10.58 17.12
C ASN A 223 9.94 9.92 16.33
N LEU A 224 10.18 8.71 15.83
CA LEU A 224 9.22 7.93 15.04
C LEU A 224 8.92 6.59 15.73
N VAL A 225 7.73 6.07 15.52
CA VAL A 225 7.43 4.65 15.65
C VAL A 225 7.63 4.03 14.28
N LEU A 226 8.60 3.13 14.18
CA LEU A 226 8.90 2.38 12.98
C LEU A 226 7.93 1.20 12.90
N CYS A 227 7.24 1.12 11.76
CA CYS A 227 6.28 0.09 11.43
C CYS A 227 6.78 -0.67 10.20
N PRO A 228 7.55 -1.75 10.37
CA PRO A 228 7.95 -2.58 9.25
C PRO A 228 6.70 -3.24 8.61
N LEU A 229 6.67 -3.45 7.30
CA LEU A 229 5.69 -4.31 6.64
C LEU A 229 6.39 -5.60 6.20
N HIS A 230 5.76 -6.74 6.41
CA HIS A 230 6.42 -8.04 6.24
C HIS A 230 6.57 -8.44 4.78
N HIS A 231 7.62 -9.23 4.55
CA HIS A 231 7.83 -10.03 3.34
C HIS A 231 7.31 -11.47 3.59
N ASP A 232 7.72 -12.44 2.77
CA ASP A 232 7.47 -13.88 2.98
C ASP A 232 5.99 -14.29 2.95
N GLY A 233 5.34 -14.07 1.82
CA GLY A 233 3.92 -14.35 1.57
C GLY A 233 2.98 -13.24 2.06
N ASP A 234 3.53 -12.22 2.70
CA ASP A 234 2.78 -11.10 3.26
C ASP A 234 2.75 -9.88 2.30
N PHE A 235 2.24 -8.74 2.76
CA PHE A 235 1.95 -7.55 1.96
C PHE A 235 3.08 -7.11 1.01
N MET A 236 4.34 -7.10 1.49
CA MET A 236 5.45 -6.65 0.64
C MET A 236 5.71 -7.60 -0.53
N GLN A 237 5.51 -8.92 -0.36
CA GLN A 237 5.68 -9.87 -1.46
C GLN A 237 4.65 -9.61 -2.55
N VAL A 238 3.38 -9.49 -2.16
CA VAL A 238 2.27 -9.22 -3.09
C VAL A 238 2.50 -7.88 -3.81
N PHE A 239 2.92 -6.84 -3.09
CA PHE A 239 3.27 -5.54 -3.69
C PHE A 239 4.37 -5.66 -4.74
N TYR A 240 5.49 -6.31 -4.44
CA TYR A 240 6.61 -6.44 -5.39
C TYR A 240 6.29 -7.37 -6.57
N GLU A 241 5.45 -8.38 -6.39
CA GLU A 241 4.93 -9.20 -7.48
C GLU A 241 4.01 -8.40 -8.41
N GLY A 242 3.05 -7.66 -7.83
CA GLY A 242 2.19 -6.74 -8.59
C GLY A 242 2.98 -5.67 -9.33
N TRP A 243 3.99 -5.08 -8.68
CA TRP A 243 4.86 -4.08 -9.30
C TRP A 243 5.60 -4.66 -10.51
N ARG A 244 6.22 -5.83 -10.37
CA ARG A 244 6.93 -6.51 -11.48
C ARG A 244 5.98 -6.88 -12.63
N ALA A 245 4.76 -7.33 -12.31
CA ALA A 245 3.75 -7.63 -13.33
C ALA A 245 3.35 -6.38 -14.13
N ILE A 246 3.20 -5.23 -13.45
CA ILE A 246 2.91 -3.95 -14.12
C ILE A 246 4.09 -3.46 -14.93
N GLN A 247 5.34 -3.59 -14.44
CA GLN A 247 6.53 -3.26 -15.23
C GLN A 247 6.56 -4.07 -16.54
N ALA A 248 6.37 -5.39 -16.47
CA ALA A 248 6.31 -6.24 -17.66
C ALA A 248 5.17 -5.83 -18.62
N PHE A 249 3.99 -5.49 -18.10
CA PHE A 249 2.86 -5.01 -18.90
C PHE A 249 3.16 -3.67 -19.60
N ILE A 250 3.81 -2.74 -18.90
CA ILE A 250 4.24 -1.45 -19.45
C ILE A 250 5.31 -1.66 -20.53
N ASP A 251 6.32 -2.46 -20.26
CA ASP A 251 7.40 -2.77 -21.21
C ASP A 251 6.89 -3.50 -22.46
N ALA A 252 5.79 -4.25 -22.32
CA ALA A 252 5.07 -4.89 -23.41
C ALA A 252 4.10 -3.95 -24.17
N ASP A 253 4.14 -2.63 -23.92
CA ASP A 253 3.28 -1.63 -24.57
C ASP A 253 1.78 -1.89 -24.33
N ALA A 254 1.45 -2.22 -23.07
CA ALA A 254 0.11 -2.59 -22.62
C ALA A 254 -0.47 -3.80 -23.40
N LYS A 255 0.40 -4.72 -23.82
CA LYS A 255 0.04 -6.02 -24.40
C LYS A 255 0.48 -7.13 -23.47
N MET A 256 0.12 -8.37 -23.82
CA MET A 256 0.57 -9.53 -23.06
C MET A 256 2.10 -9.65 -23.14
N PRO A 257 2.83 -9.64 -22.00
CA PRO A 257 4.26 -9.86 -21.98
C PRO A 257 4.62 -11.27 -22.44
N LYS A 258 5.88 -11.47 -22.87
CA LYS A 258 6.37 -12.81 -23.18
C LYS A 258 6.43 -13.65 -21.91
N GLU A 259 6.27 -14.97 -22.03
CA GLU A 259 6.33 -15.86 -20.87
C GLU A 259 7.68 -15.80 -20.13
N VAL A 260 8.77 -15.48 -20.82
CA VAL A 260 10.08 -15.29 -20.19
C VAL A 260 10.12 -14.08 -19.26
N ASP A 261 9.37 -13.02 -19.59
CA ASP A 261 9.27 -11.80 -18.80
C ASP A 261 8.24 -11.97 -17.66
N LEU A 262 7.24 -12.83 -17.87
CA LEU A 262 6.17 -13.12 -16.92
C LEU A 262 5.88 -14.64 -16.83
N PRO A 263 6.73 -15.41 -16.13
CA PRO A 263 6.65 -16.88 -16.13
C PRO A 263 5.53 -17.43 -15.24
N SER A 264 5.12 -16.69 -14.21
CA SER A 264 4.05 -17.09 -13.29
C SER A 264 2.69 -17.07 -14.00
N PRO A 265 1.92 -18.18 -14.00
CA PRO A 265 0.56 -18.21 -14.52
C PRO A 265 -0.37 -17.19 -13.84
N VAL A 266 -0.21 -17.01 -12.53
CA VAL A 266 -1.00 -16.05 -11.73
C VAL A 266 -0.74 -14.62 -12.21
N HIS A 267 0.53 -14.25 -12.41
CA HIS A 267 0.85 -12.91 -12.90
C HIS A 267 0.31 -12.68 -14.32
N ARG A 268 0.41 -13.71 -15.19
CA ARG A 268 -0.16 -13.67 -16.54
C ARG A 268 -1.66 -13.48 -16.52
N GLU A 269 -2.37 -14.16 -15.61
CA GLU A 269 -3.80 -14.00 -15.45
C GLU A 269 -4.19 -12.57 -15.10
N VAL A 270 -3.50 -11.99 -14.11
CA VAL A 270 -3.78 -10.62 -13.68
C VAL A 270 -3.44 -9.61 -14.79
N VAL A 271 -2.36 -9.80 -15.53
CA VAL A 271 -2.02 -8.95 -16.69
C VAL A 271 -3.02 -9.13 -17.83
N ARG A 272 -3.56 -10.33 -18.04
CA ARG A 272 -4.62 -10.58 -19.03
C ARG A 272 -5.86 -9.75 -18.75
N ILE A 273 -6.28 -9.63 -17.48
CA ILE A 273 -7.39 -8.75 -17.05
C ILE A 273 -7.14 -7.29 -17.51
N LEU A 274 -5.90 -6.81 -17.42
CA LEU A 274 -5.53 -5.46 -17.87
C LEU A 274 -5.50 -5.33 -19.39
N VAL A 275 -4.95 -6.32 -20.10
CA VAL A 275 -4.87 -6.34 -21.57
C VAL A 275 -6.27 -6.30 -22.19
N GLU A 276 -7.22 -7.06 -21.66
CA GLU A 276 -8.62 -7.06 -22.10
C GLU A 276 -9.29 -5.69 -21.93
N ARG A 277 -8.78 -4.85 -21.03
CA ARG A 277 -9.32 -3.53 -20.68
C ARG A 277 -8.46 -2.37 -21.16
N ARG A 278 -7.43 -2.63 -21.97
CA ARG A 278 -6.46 -1.62 -22.41
C ARG A 278 -7.06 -0.44 -23.18
N GLU A 279 -8.25 -0.63 -23.76
CA GLU A 279 -8.97 0.39 -24.54
C GLU A 279 -9.81 1.35 -23.68
N PHE A 280 -9.93 1.11 -22.37
CA PHE A 280 -10.67 1.96 -21.44
C PHE A 280 -9.75 2.92 -20.68
N GLY A 281 -10.33 3.97 -20.08
CA GLY A 281 -9.64 4.90 -19.20
C GLY A 281 -9.03 4.21 -17.98
N VAL A 282 -7.83 4.62 -17.56
CA VAL A 282 -7.13 3.98 -16.42
C VAL A 282 -7.98 3.97 -15.16
N LEU A 283 -8.66 5.09 -14.85
CA LEU A 283 -9.54 5.20 -13.69
C LEU A 283 -10.73 4.24 -13.79
N ASP A 284 -11.34 4.10 -14.97
CA ASP A 284 -12.44 3.14 -15.19
C ASP A 284 -11.97 1.70 -15.00
N VAL A 285 -10.76 1.37 -15.46
CA VAL A 285 -10.19 0.03 -15.25
C VAL A 285 -9.97 -0.23 -13.76
N ILE A 286 -9.42 0.74 -13.01
CA ILE A 286 -9.21 0.61 -11.56
C ILE A 286 -10.54 0.34 -10.83
N GLU A 287 -11.60 1.08 -11.16
CA GLU A 287 -12.92 0.89 -10.55
C GLU A 287 -13.59 -0.42 -11.00
N ALA A 288 -13.38 -0.84 -12.26
CA ALA A 288 -13.90 -2.11 -12.75
C ALA A 288 -13.26 -3.30 -12.02
N ILE A 289 -11.94 -3.28 -11.84
CA ILE A 289 -11.24 -4.41 -11.21
C ILE A 289 -11.37 -4.42 -9.68
N LYS A 290 -11.76 -3.29 -9.07
CA LYS A 290 -12.13 -3.22 -7.65
C LYS A 290 -13.25 -4.20 -7.28
N LYS A 291 -14.20 -4.43 -8.19
CA LYS A 291 -15.31 -5.38 -7.98
C LYS A 291 -14.87 -6.83 -7.90
N PHE A 292 -13.71 -7.16 -8.46
CA PHE A 292 -13.18 -8.51 -8.41
C PHE A 292 -12.43 -8.77 -7.11
N GLY A 293 -11.78 -7.75 -6.52
CA GLY A 293 -11.26 -7.84 -5.16
C GLY A 293 -12.43 -8.02 -4.18
N GLN A 294 -12.58 -9.21 -3.60
CA GLN A 294 -13.67 -9.48 -2.65
C GLN A 294 -13.68 -8.42 -1.53
N PRO A 295 -14.84 -7.89 -1.11
CA PRO A 295 -14.92 -6.89 -0.05
C PRO A 295 -14.48 -7.36 1.35
N GLU A 296 -14.31 -8.67 1.60
CA GLU A 296 -14.13 -9.23 2.96
C GLU A 296 -13.29 -10.53 2.97
N LEU A 297 -12.21 -10.62 2.19
CA LEU A 297 -11.53 -11.89 1.87
C LEU A 297 -10.92 -12.67 3.06
N LEU A 298 -10.72 -12.05 4.24
CA LEU A 298 -10.10 -12.72 5.39
C LEU A 298 -10.98 -12.59 6.64
N HIS A 299 -11.95 -13.50 6.78
CA HIS A 299 -12.52 -13.84 8.08
C HIS A 299 -11.54 -14.79 8.79
N THR A 300 -10.73 -14.26 9.70
CA THR A 300 -9.89 -15.08 10.59
C THR A 300 -10.80 -15.86 11.55
N GLU A 301 -10.99 -17.16 11.33
CA GLU A 301 -11.44 -18.04 12.42
C GLU A 301 -10.27 -18.25 13.38
N ASP A 302 -10.32 -17.62 14.56
CA ASP A 302 -9.51 -18.03 15.71
C ASP A 302 -10.00 -19.41 16.16
N ARG A 303 -9.42 -20.48 15.59
CA ARG A 303 -9.49 -21.79 16.23
C ARG A 303 -8.40 -21.86 17.28
N GLN A 304 -8.79 -21.70 18.53
CA GLN A 304 -8.02 -22.26 19.65
C GLN A 304 -7.83 -23.75 19.37
N ALA A 305 -6.61 -24.14 19.00
CA ALA A 305 -6.21 -25.52 19.07
C ALA A 305 -6.13 -25.88 20.55
N ASP A 306 -7.12 -26.61 21.05
CA ASP A 306 -7.04 -27.27 22.34
C ASP A 306 -5.83 -28.19 22.33
N MET A 307 -4.79 -27.81 23.06
CA MET A 307 -3.66 -28.69 23.37
C MET A 307 -4.16 -29.76 24.35
N GLY A 308 -4.84 -30.77 23.80
CA GLY A 308 -5.11 -32.01 24.51
C GLY A 308 -3.79 -32.71 24.82
N ALA A 309 -3.42 -32.73 26.10
CA ALA A 309 -2.25 -33.46 26.57
C ALA A 309 -2.42 -34.97 26.33
N ILE A 310 -1.77 -35.52 25.30
CA ILE A 310 -1.66 -36.96 25.14
C ILE A 310 -0.42 -37.42 25.91
N ARG A 311 -0.63 -37.86 27.15
CA ARG A 311 0.31 -38.72 27.87
C ARG A 311 0.08 -40.17 27.42
N GLY A 312 1.10 -40.84 26.87
CA GLY A 312 1.15 -42.32 26.81
C GLY A 312 1.79 -42.94 25.56
N SER A 313 3.12 -43.12 25.63
CA SER A 313 3.96 -44.20 25.06
C SER A 313 3.58 -44.97 23.76
N ALA A 314 4.40 -44.69 22.74
CA ALA A 314 5.27 -45.60 21.96
C ALA A 314 4.76 -46.50 20.81
N GLN A 315 5.59 -46.48 19.73
CA GLN A 315 5.77 -47.40 18.58
C GLN A 315 4.78 -47.25 17.39
N THR A 316 5.18 -47.14 16.10
CA THR A 316 6.46 -47.30 15.38
C THR A 316 6.40 -46.54 14.05
N ASP A 317 7.58 -46.37 13.45
CA ASP A 317 7.95 -45.71 12.19
C ASP A 317 6.99 -45.80 10.99
N MET A 318 6.83 -44.68 10.29
CA MET A 318 6.62 -44.70 8.84
C MET A 318 7.48 -43.62 8.17
N PHE A 319 8.60 -44.06 7.59
CA PHE A 319 9.37 -43.30 6.62
C PHE A 319 8.68 -43.38 5.25
N LEU A 320 8.25 -42.24 4.70
CA LEU A 320 7.87 -42.11 3.30
C LEU A 320 9.03 -41.47 2.55
N ALA A 321 9.82 -42.31 1.89
CA ALA A 321 10.78 -41.90 0.86
C ALA A 321 10.13 -42.09 -0.53
N PRO A 322 10.37 -41.19 -1.49
CA PRO A 322 9.83 -41.33 -2.85
C PRO A 322 10.47 -42.53 -3.55
N ILE A 323 9.64 -43.45 -4.04
CA ILE A 323 10.06 -44.56 -4.90
C ILE A 323 9.69 -44.20 -6.33
N SER A 324 10.68 -44.06 -7.19
CA SER A 324 10.49 -44.19 -8.64
C SER A 324 10.64 -45.66 -9.01
N ARG A 325 9.80 -46.15 -9.95
CA ARG A 325 10.26 -46.98 -11.09
C ARG A 325 9.13 -47.37 -12.04
N SER A 326 9.41 -47.11 -13.32
CA SER A 326 9.30 -48.01 -14.48
C SER A 326 8.90 -49.46 -14.14
N VAL A 327 7.91 -50.07 -14.79
CA VAL A 327 7.77 -50.34 -16.22
C VAL A 327 6.30 -50.24 -16.63
#